data_AF-A0A496QHF9-F1
#
_entry.id   AF-A0A496QHF9-F1
#
_cell.length_a   1.000
_cell.length_b   1.000
_cell.length_c   1.000
_cell.angle_alpha   90.00
_cell.angle_beta   90.00
_cell.angle_gamma   90.00
#
_symmetry.space_group_name_H-M   'P 1'
#
loop_
_entity.id
_entity.type
_entity.pdbx_description
1 polymer ?
#
loop_
_entity_poly.entity_id
_entity_poly.type
_entity_poly.pdbx_seq_one_letter_code
_entity_poly.pdbx_strand_id
1 'polypeptide(L)'
;MFKKLAIISIIVSIFYMPLFFTSCSKSKPHRPGPNFVWVVPHKTPDGRQIPGHWMYAGPHISGKIWVTGHHAPDDRWIPGHWKHKHCPKPGAVWVTGHHNPSGRWVSGHWK
;
A
#
# COMPACT_ATOMS: atom_id res chain seq x y z
N MET A 1 -4.09 -47.14 -30.68
CA MET A 1 -4.70 -46.68 -29.41
C MET A 1 -3.91 -45.54 -28.75
N PHE A 2 -2.58 -45.69 -28.58
CA PHE A 2 -1.70 -44.69 -27.94
C PHE A 2 -1.77 -43.27 -28.52
N LYS A 3 -1.79 -43.10 -29.85
CA LYS A 3 -1.85 -41.78 -30.48
C LYS A 3 -3.11 -40.97 -30.11
N LYS A 4 -4.25 -41.63 -29.93
CA LYS A 4 -5.52 -40.97 -29.55
C LYS A 4 -5.51 -40.54 -28.08
N LEU A 5 -4.90 -41.34 -27.20
CA LEU A 5 -4.74 -41.02 -25.77
C LEU A 5 -3.77 -39.83 -25.54
N ALA A 6 -2.69 -39.75 -26.32
CA ALA A 6 -1.76 -38.62 -26.26
C ALA A 6 -2.41 -37.29 -26.68
N ILE A 7 -3.23 -37.30 -27.74
CA ILE A 7 -3.94 -36.11 -28.21
C ILE A 7 -4.96 -35.63 -27.16
N ILE A 8 -5.69 -36.55 -26.54
CA ILE A 8 -6.66 -36.21 -25.47
C ILE A 8 -5.93 -35.60 -24.27
N SER A 9 -4.79 -36.16 -23.85
CA SER A 9 -3.98 -35.60 -22.76
C SER A 9 -3.51 -34.18 -23.04
N ILE A 10 -3.07 -33.88 -24.26
CA ILE A 10 -2.61 -32.54 -24.65
C ILE A 10 -3.77 -31.54 -24.62
N ILE A 11 -4.93 -31.92 -25.16
CA ILE A 11 -6.13 -31.06 -25.16
C ILE A 11 -6.58 -30.75 -23.74
N VAL A 12 -6.59 -31.76 -22.86
CA VAL A 12 -6.89 -31.61 -21.44
C VAL A 12 -5.92 -30.63 -20.79
N SER A 13 -4.60 -30.81 -20.96
CA SER A 13 -3.60 -29.91 -20.37
C SER A 13 -3.73 -28.46 -20.86
N ILE A 14 -4.08 -28.24 -22.13
CA ILE A 14 -4.33 -26.89 -22.68
C ILE A 14 -5.61 -26.28 -22.09
N PHE A 15 -6.65 -27.09 -21.87
CA PHE A 15 -7.91 -26.63 -21.27
C PHE A 15 -7.77 -26.28 -19.78
N TYR A 16 -6.91 -26.98 -19.05
CA TYR A 16 -6.66 -26.72 -17.63
C TYR A 16 -5.56 -25.69 -17.35
N MET A 17 -4.69 -25.38 -18.33
CA MET A 17 -3.64 -24.36 -18.23
C MET A 17 -4.12 -22.95 -17.79
N PRO A 18 -5.25 -22.41 -18.28
CA PRO A 18 -5.74 -21.08 -17.89
C PRO A 18 -6.11 -20.98 -16.40
N LEU A 19 -6.39 -22.10 -15.74
CA LEU A 19 -6.76 -22.12 -14.31
C LEU A 19 -5.57 -21.92 -13.38
N PHE A 20 -4.33 -22.05 -13.88
CA PHE A 20 -3.10 -21.87 -13.10
C PHE A 20 -2.49 -20.46 -13.19
N PHE A 21 -2.98 -19.60 -14.09
CA PHE A 21 -2.46 -18.25 -14.32
C PHE A 21 -3.42 -17.14 -13.87
N THR A 22 -4.12 -17.33 -12.76
CA THR A 22 -4.75 -16.22 -12.04
C THR A 22 -3.66 -15.40 -11.31
N SER A 23 -2.83 -14.74 -12.10
CA SER A 23 -1.89 -13.72 -11.62
C SER A 23 -2.71 -12.54 -11.13
N CYS A 24 -2.81 -12.40 -9.81
CA CYS A 24 -3.48 -11.28 -9.16
C CYS A 24 -2.65 -10.01 -9.38
N SER A 25 -2.69 -9.42 -10.58
CA SER A 25 -2.10 -8.11 -10.83
C SER A 25 -2.98 -7.08 -10.12
N LYS A 26 -2.64 -6.78 -8.87
CA LYS A 26 -3.31 -5.73 -8.10
C LYS A 26 -2.96 -4.40 -8.77
N SER A 27 -3.82 -3.94 -9.68
CA SER A 27 -3.62 -2.69 -10.42
C SER A 27 -3.49 -1.53 -9.44
N LYS A 28 -2.62 -0.58 -9.76
CA LYS A 28 -2.47 0.66 -8.99
C LYS A 28 -3.86 1.32 -8.82
N PRO A 29 -4.33 1.55 -7.59
CA PRO A 29 -5.62 2.19 -7.34
C PRO A 29 -5.65 3.61 -7.94
N HIS A 30 -6.84 4.15 -8.19
CA HIS A 30 -6.98 5.54 -8.63
C HIS A 30 -6.34 6.53 -7.65
N ARG A 31 -5.79 7.61 -8.19
CA ARG A 31 -5.17 8.69 -7.41
C ARG A 31 -6.25 9.44 -6.62
N PRO A 32 -6.15 9.55 -5.29
CA PRO A 32 -7.18 10.21 -4.48
C PRO A 32 -7.28 11.73 -4.70
N GLY A 33 -6.20 12.37 -5.16
CA GLY A 33 -6.15 13.82 -5.38
C GLY A 33 -4.78 14.32 -5.85
N PRO A 34 -4.63 15.62 -6.11
CA PRO A 34 -3.43 16.20 -6.73
C PRO A 34 -2.17 16.03 -5.87
N ASN A 35 -2.31 16.06 -4.54
CA ASN A 35 -1.21 16.03 -3.60
C ASN A 35 -0.87 14.60 -3.12
N PHE A 36 -1.31 13.58 -3.85
CA PHE A 36 -1.03 12.19 -3.52
C PHE A 36 0.07 11.62 -4.40
N VAL A 37 1.13 11.13 -3.76
CA VAL A 37 2.26 10.45 -4.38
C VAL A 37 2.09 8.96 -4.19
N TRP A 38 2.32 8.19 -5.25
CA TRP A 38 2.31 6.73 -5.16
C TRP A 38 3.65 6.24 -4.65
N VAL A 39 3.64 5.55 -3.52
CA VAL A 39 4.79 4.83 -3.00
C VAL A 39 4.75 3.43 -3.59
N VAL A 40 5.80 3.07 -4.33
CA VAL A 40 5.96 1.75 -4.95
C VAL A 40 6.11 0.69 -3.84
N PRO A 41 5.55 -0.53 -4.01
CA PRO A 41 5.81 -1.61 -3.08
C PRO A 41 7.30 -1.81 -2.87
N HIS A 42 7.75 -1.88 -1.61
CA HIS A 42 9.15 -2.07 -1.27
C HIS A 42 9.29 -2.85 0.03
N LYS A 43 10.51 -3.33 0.30
CA LYS A 43 10.84 -3.96 1.57
C LYS A 43 11.59 -2.97 2.45
N THR A 44 11.22 -2.93 3.71
CA THR A 44 11.98 -2.20 4.73
C THR A 44 13.27 -2.97 5.08
N PRO A 45 14.26 -2.33 5.71
CA PRO A 45 15.52 -2.99 6.10
C PRO A 45 15.34 -4.18 7.04
N ASP A 46 14.27 -4.20 7.85
CA ASP A 46 13.86 -5.32 8.72
C ASP A 46 13.12 -6.44 7.96
N GLY A 47 13.01 -6.34 6.63
CA GLY A 47 12.44 -7.38 5.76
C GLY A 47 10.92 -7.35 5.60
N ARG A 48 10.21 -6.44 6.28
CA ARG A 48 8.75 -6.31 6.12
C ARG A 48 8.38 -5.79 4.74
N GLN A 49 7.27 -6.31 4.21
CA GLN A 49 6.75 -5.86 2.91
C GLN A 49 5.79 -4.71 3.09
N ILE A 50 6.13 -3.56 2.52
CA ILE A 50 5.23 -2.43 2.38
C ILE A 50 4.55 -2.55 1.01
N PRO A 51 3.22 -2.76 0.94
CA PRO A 51 2.51 -2.74 -0.32
C PRO A 51 2.46 -1.32 -0.88
N GLY A 52 2.21 -1.25 -2.19
CA GLY A 52 2.06 0.03 -2.87
C GLY A 52 0.90 0.82 -2.28
N HIS A 53 1.12 2.09 -1.98
CA HIS A 53 0.13 2.92 -1.30
C HIS A 53 0.24 4.39 -1.68
N TRP A 54 -0.85 5.12 -1.47
CA TRP A 54 -0.87 6.56 -1.64
C TRP A 54 -0.36 7.26 -0.37
N MET A 55 0.52 8.22 -0.56
CA MET A 55 1.04 9.11 0.48
C MET A 55 0.62 10.55 0.16
N TYR A 56 0.04 11.25 1.12
CA TYR A 56 -0.24 12.67 0.96
C TYR A 56 1.03 13.49 1.18
N ALA A 57 1.39 14.31 0.18
CA ALA A 57 2.56 15.19 0.17
C ALA A 57 2.17 16.67 0.00
N GLY A 58 0.92 17.02 0.30
CA GLY A 58 0.38 18.37 0.15
C GLY A 58 0.50 19.24 1.41
N PRO A 59 -0.01 20.48 1.33
CA PRO A 59 -0.08 21.37 2.48
C PRO A 59 -1.00 20.82 3.56
N HIS A 60 -0.79 21.28 4.79
CA HIS A 60 -1.65 20.95 5.92
C HIS A 60 -3.11 21.35 5.67
N ILE A 61 -4.05 20.46 6.01
CA ILE A 61 -5.49 20.72 5.94
C ILE A 61 -6.01 20.97 7.35
N SER A 62 -6.62 22.13 7.59
CA SER A 62 -7.16 22.46 8.93
C SER A 62 -8.16 21.40 9.40
N GLY A 63 -7.99 20.93 10.64
CA GLY A 63 -8.87 19.94 11.28
C GLY A 63 -8.67 18.49 10.82
N LYS A 64 -7.76 18.21 9.88
CA LYS A 64 -7.49 16.86 9.38
C LYS A 64 -6.00 16.58 9.36
N ILE A 65 -5.63 15.41 9.84
CA ILE A 65 -4.26 14.91 9.79
C ILE A 65 -4.18 13.72 8.84
N TRP A 66 -3.17 13.69 7.98
CA TRP A 66 -2.88 12.50 7.20
C TRP A 66 -2.11 11.52 8.08
N VAL A 67 -2.69 10.35 8.29
CA VAL A 67 -2.01 9.19 8.87
C VAL A 67 -1.45 8.41 7.70
N THR A 68 -0.14 8.26 7.64
CA THR A 68 0.53 7.44 6.64
C THR A 68 0.17 5.97 6.82
N GLY A 69 0.35 5.19 5.75
CA GLY A 69 0.12 3.75 5.84
C GLY A 69 1.11 3.10 6.81
N HIS A 70 0.64 2.12 7.57
CA HIS A 70 1.42 1.44 8.60
C HIS A 70 0.90 0.01 8.82
N HIS A 71 1.71 -0.84 9.45
CA HIS A 71 1.23 -2.15 9.91
C HIS A 71 0.51 -2.01 11.25
N ALA A 72 -0.64 -2.66 11.37
CA ALA A 72 -1.32 -2.86 12.65
C ALA A 72 -0.57 -3.91 13.51
N PRO A 73 -0.93 -4.04 14.80
CA PRO A 73 -0.34 -5.06 15.68
C PRO A 73 -0.53 -6.51 15.20
N ASP A 74 -1.52 -6.75 14.34
CA ASP A 74 -1.80 -8.04 13.68
C ASP A 74 -1.01 -8.22 12.37
N ASP A 75 0.00 -7.38 12.12
CA ASP A 75 0.84 -7.31 10.91
C ASP A 75 0.09 -6.95 9.61
N ARG A 76 -1.18 -6.57 9.69
CA ARG A 76 -1.95 -6.13 8.52
C ARG A 76 -1.56 -4.72 8.09
N TRP A 77 -1.37 -4.51 6.80
CA TRP A 77 -1.18 -3.16 6.25
C TRP A 77 -2.47 -2.32 6.30
N ILE A 78 -2.40 -1.19 6.98
CA ILE A 78 -3.42 -0.14 6.98
C ILE A 78 -3.00 0.93 5.97
N PRO A 79 -3.78 1.19 4.90
CA PRO A 79 -3.53 2.29 3.99
C PRO A 79 -3.56 3.65 4.70
N GLY A 80 -2.81 4.61 4.17
CA GLY A 80 -2.86 5.96 4.67
C GLY A 80 -4.28 6.54 4.56
N HIS A 81 -4.68 7.32 5.57
CA HIS A 81 -6.03 7.86 5.66
C HIS A 81 -6.04 9.20 6.39
N TRP A 82 -7.09 9.99 6.15
CA TRP A 82 -7.35 11.20 6.91
C TRP A 82 -7.98 10.86 8.25
N LYS A 83 -7.47 11.46 9.32
CA LYS A 83 -8.07 11.41 10.65
C LYS A 83 -8.40 12.84 11.09
N HIS A 84 -9.61 13.03 11.60
CA HIS A 84 -9.99 14.30 12.21
C HIS A 84 -9.22 14.47 13.52
N LYS A 85 -8.56 15.61 13.70
CA LYS A 85 -7.98 16.01 14.99
C LYS A 85 -8.31 17.46 15.25
N HIS A 86 -8.76 17.73 16.47
CA HIS A 86 -8.82 19.09 16.98
C HIS A 86 -7.40 19.65 17.07
N CYS A 87 -7.21 20.83 16.49
CA CYS A 87 -5.95 21.55 16.59
C CYS A 87 -5.75 21.94 18.07
N PRO A 88 -4.65 21.52 18.72
CA PRO A 88 -4.47 21.79 20.14
C PRO A 88 -4.27 23.28 20.45
N LYS A 89 -3.70 24.05 19.51
CA LYS A 89 -3.49 25.50 19.63
C LYS A 89 -3.58 26.19 18.27
N PRO A 90 -4.10 27.42 18.18
CA PRO A 90 -4.02 28.22 16.95
C PRO A 90 -2.57 28.34 16.47
N GLY A 91 -2.31 28.01 15.20
CA GLY A 91 -0.97 28.09 14.60
C GLY A 91 -0.10 26.82 14.68
N ALA A 92 -0.55 25.76 15.37
CA ALA A 92 0.18 24.49 15.39
C ALA A 92 0.19 23.84 14.00
N VAL A 93 1.34 23.30 13.58
CA VAL A 93 1.51 22.65 12.28
C VAL A 93 1.67 21.16 12.48
N TRP A 94 0.84 20.36 11.79
CA TRP A 94 1.03 18.91 11.81
C TRP A 94 2.24 18.51 10.96
N VAL A 95 3.19 17.83 11.58
CA VAL A 95 4.30 17.17 10.89
C VAL A 95 3.86 15.74 10.58
N THR A 96 3.80 15.40 9.29
CA THR A 96 3.49 14.04 8.83
C THR A 96 4.50 13.05 9.42
N GLY A 97 4.03 11.84 9.72
CA GLY A 97 4.92 10.77 10.16
C GLY A 97 5.99 10.51 9.10
N HIS A 98 7.22 10.29 9.54
CA HIS A 98 8.37 10.13 8.66
C HIS A 98 9.38 9.18 9.31
N HIS A 99 10.23 8.56 8.50
CA HIS A 99 11.41 7.88 9.03
C HIS A 99 12.44 8.94 9.42
N ASN A 100 12.96 8.83 10.64
CA ASN A 100 14.11 9.64 11.06
C ASN A 100 15.38 9.17 10.31
N PRO A 101 16.50 9.91 10.42
CA PRO A 101 17.77 9.50 9.79
C PRO A 101 18.29 8.13 10.23
N SER A 102 17.87 7.62 11.40
CA SER A 102 18.21 6.28 11.89
C SER A 102 17.27 5.18 11.35
N GLY A 103 16.38 5.49 10.41
CA GLY A 103 15.42 4.56 9.82
C GLY A 103 14.22 4.22 10.71
N ARG A 104 14.12 4.77 11.93
CA ARG A 104 12.99 4.54 12.83
C ARG A 104 11.79 5.40 12.40
N TRP A 105 10.62 4.79 12.37
CA TRP A 105 9.37 5.51 12.13
C TRP A 105 9.06 6.48 13.28
N VAL A 106 8.94 7.76 12.96
CA VAL A 106 8.41 8.80 13.84
C VAL A 106 6.95 9.03 13.48
N SER A 107 6.07 8.77 14.45
CA SER A 107 4.64 9.06 14.27
C SER A 107 4.43 10.56 14.06
N GLY A 108 3.46 10.92 13.22
CA GLY A 108 3.12 12.32 13.02
C GLY A 108 2.77 13.02 14.33
N HIS A 109 3.19 14.27 14.47
CA HIS A 109 3.03 15.05 15.69
C HIS A 109 2.76 16.52 15.37
N TRP A 110 2.20 17.23 16.33
CA TRP A 110 2.04 18.69 16.25
C TRP A 110 3.37 19.36 16.60
N LYS A 111 3.77 20.33 15.78
CA LYS A 111 4.85 21.28 16.05
C LYS A 111 4.27 22.65 16.38
#